data_AF-A0AAD4LSM4-F1
#
_entry.id   AF-A0AAD4LSM4-F1
#
_cell.length_a   1.000
_cell.length_b   1.000
_cell.length_c   1.000
_cell.angle_alpha   90.00
_cell.angle_beta   90.00
_cell.angle_gamma   90.00
#
_symmetry.space_group_name_H-M   'P 1'
#
loop_
_entity.id
_entity.type
_entity.pdbx_description
1 polymer ?
#
loop_
_entity_poly.entity_id
_entity_poly.type
_entity_poly.pdbx_seq_one_letter_code
_entity_poly.pdbx_strand_id
1 'polypeptide(L)'
;MSTSSAINPYEDHPSLSPLEAEVLWEYAKLNQHVKDLVAQTRTLNQTHEGTMLEQLRVLERKMGLVLTLFKASVWGVMSDQSFSAHPQDDSVSNTL
;
A
#
# COMPACT_ATOMS: atom_id res chain seq x y z
N MET A 1 -33.14 10.29 -5.34
CA MET A 1 -33.64 9.87 -6.67
C MET A 1 -33.46 11.06 -7.59
N SER A 2 -32.35 11.10 -8.34
CA SER A 2 -32.04 12.24 -9.22
C SER A 2 -32.53 11.90 -10.62
N THR A 3 -33.63 12.54 -11.03
CA THR A 3 -34.14 12.47 -12.39
C THR A 3 -33.26 13.37 -13.28
N SER A 4 -32.20 12.81 -13.85
CA SER A 4 -31.49 13.43 -14.95
C SER A 4 -32.45 13.49 -16.14
N SER A 5 -32.98 14.69 -16.41
CA SER A 5 -33.74 14.94 -17.63
C SER A 5 -32.91 14.49 -18.83
N ALA A 6 -33.39 13.45 -19.51
CA ALA A 6 -32.83 12.93 -20.76
C ALA A 6 -33.11 13.85 -21.97
N ILE A 7 -33.55 15.10 -21.71
CA ILE A 7 -33.88 16.09 -22.73
C ILE A 7 -32.60 16.85 -23.10
N ASN A 8 -32.33 16.98 -24.40
CA ASN A 8 -31.17 17.73 -24.87
C ASN A 8 -31.41 19.25 -24.65
N PRO A 9 -30.66 19.92 -23.77
CA PRO A 9 -30.86 21.35 -23.48
C PRO A 9 -30.47 22.27 -24.65
N TYR A 10 -29.82 21.73 -25.68
CA TYR A 10 -29.36 22.47 -26.85
C TYR A 10 -30.32 22.35 -28.06
N GLU A 11 -31.33 21.47 -27.99
CA GLU A 11 -32.19 21.09 -29.13
C GLU A 11 -33.01 22.25 -29.71
N ASP A 12 -33.47 23.17 -28.85
CA ASP A 12 -34.30 24.32 -29.23
C ASP A 12 -33.50 25.63 -29.40
N HIS A 13 -32.17 25.56 -29.43
CA HIS A 13 -31.36 26.78 -29.43
C HIS A 13 -31.41 27.48 -30.81
N PRO A 14 -31.88 28.73 -30.90
CA PRO A 14 -32.18 29.40 -32.17
C PRO A 14 -30.95 29.74 -33.02
N SER A 15 -29.74 29.59 -32.47
CA SER A 15 -28.47 29.85 -33.16
C SER A 15 -27.63 28.59 -33.40
N LEU A 16 -28.15 27.39 -33.10
CA LEU A 16 -27.45 26.13 -33.32
C LEU A 16 -28.16 25.32 -34.40
N SER A 17 -27.38 24.70 -35.28
CA SER A 17 -27.90 23.66 -36.16
C SER A 17 -28.30 22.43 -35.32
N PRO A 18 -29.33 21.65 -35.72
CA PRO A 18 -29.72 20.42 -35.02
C PRO A 18 -28.55 19.46 -34.75
N LEU A 19 -27.61 19.36 -35.70
CA LEU A 19 -26.41 18.54 -35.54
C LEU A 19 -25.45 19.09 -34.48
N GLU A 20 -25.29 20.41 -34.40
CA GLU A 20 -24.40 21.05 -33.42
C GLU A 20 -24.94 20.86 -32.00
N ALA A 21 -26.26 20.99 -31.84
CA ALA A 21 -26.95 20.72 -30.58
C ALA A 21 -26.78 19.28 -30.11
N GLU A 22 -26.85 18.31 -31.02
CA GLU A 22 -26.64 16.89 -30.71
C GLU A 22 -25.18 16.61 -30.32
N VAL A 23 -24.21 17.13 -31.07
CA VAL A 23 -22.78 16.94 -30.77
C VAL A 23 -22.40 17.56 -29.42
N LEU A 24 -22.89 18.76 -29.10
CA LEU A 24 -22.65 19.39 -27.80
C LEU A 24 -23.25 18.58 -26.65
N TRP A 25 -24.42 17.99 -26.87
CA TRP A 25 -25.06 17.13 -25.88
C TRP A 25 -24.29 15.83 -25.65
N GLU A 26 -23.82 15.18 -26.72
CA GLU A 26 -22.96 14.01 -26.60
C GLU A 26 -21.63 14.35 -25.91
N TYR A 27 -21.05 15.50 -26.21
CA TYR A 27 -19.84 15.96 -25.52
C TYR A 27 -20.08 16.23 -24.03
N ALA A 28 -21.22 16.83 -23.67
CA ALA A 28 -21.60 17.05 -22.28
C ALA A 28 -21.75 15.71 -21.52
N LYS A 29 -22.41 14.72 -22.14
CA LYS A 29 -22.52 13.35 -21.60
C LYS A 29 -21.16 12.68 -21.43
N LEU A 30 -20.30 12.76 -22.46
CA LEU A 30 -18.94 12.23 -22.39
C LEU A 30 -18.12 12.89 -21.28
N ASN A 31 -18.18 14.22 -21.15
CA ASN A 31 -17.49 14.96 -20.11
C ASN A 31 -17.95 14.51 -18.71
N GLN A 32 -19.25 14.29 -18.54
CA GLN A 32 -19.80 13.76 -17.29
C GLN A 32 -19.26 12.35 -17.00
N HIS A 33 -19.26 11.45 -17.99
CA HIS A 33 -18.69 10.11 -17.82
C HIS A 33 -17.19 10.16 -17.48
N VAL A 34 -16.42 11.06 -18.09
CA VAL A 34 -15.00 11.24 -17.78
C VAL A 34 -14.81 11.72 -16.35
N LYS A 35 -15.62 12.67 -15.87
CA LYS A 35 -15.59 13.12 -14.48
C LYS A 35 -15.91 12.00 -13.50
N ASP A 36 -16.91 11.18 -13.82
CA ASP A 36 -17.31 10.04 -12.99
C ASP A 36 -16.20 8.98 -12.94
N LEU A 37 -15.56 8.68 -14.07
CA LEU A 37 -14.40 7.78 -14.13
C LEU A 37 -13.23 8.31 -13.28
N VAL A 38 -12.88 9.59 -13.40
CA VAL A 38 -11.80 10.20 -12.60
C VAL A 38 -12.13 10.13 -11.11
N ALA A 39 -13.37 10.41 -10.72
CA ALA A 39 -13.81 10.32 -9.32
C ALA A 39 -13.72 8.88 -8.78
N GLN A 40 -14.13 7.89 -9.58
CA GLN A 40 -14.03 6.47 -9.23
C GLN A 40 -12.56 6.03 -9.12
N THR A 41 -11.71 6.38 -10.09
CA THR A 41 -10.28 6.07 -10.05
C THR A 41 -9.62 6.68 -8.80
N ARG A 42 -9.94 7.92 -8.47
CA ARG A 42 -9.42 8.58 -7.26
C ARG A 42 -9.84 7.84 -5.99
N THR A 43 -11.11 7.43 -5.91
CA THR A 43 -11.65 6.67 -4.78
C THR A 43 -10.96 5.31 -4.63
N LEU A 44 -10.78 4.59 -5.75
CA LEU A 44 -10.10 3.30 -5.76
C LEU A 44 -8.64 3.42 -5.34
N ASN A 45 -7.94 4.46 -5.81
CA ASN A 45 -6.54 4.69 -5.47
C ASN A 45 -6.36 5.03 -3.98
N GLN A 46 -7.18 5.95 -3.46
CA GLN A 46 -7.15 6.30 -2.03
C GLN A 46 -7.45 5.11 -1.11
N THR A 47 -8.32 4.19 -1.55
CA THR A 47 -8.66 2.97 -0.79
C THR A 47 -7.51 1.95 -0.79
N HIS A 48 -6.77 1.82 -1.90
CA HIS A 48 -5.67 0.86 -2.03
C HIS A 48 -4.37 1.33 -1.34
N GLU A 49 -4.08 2.62 -1.34
CA GLU A 49 -2.83 3.14 -0.74
C GLU A 49 -2.74 2.84 0.76
N GLY A 50 -3.83 3.02 1.50
CA GLY A 50 -3.84 2.77 2.95
C GLY A 50 -3.72 1.29 3.33
N THR A 51 -4.34 0.40 2.56
CA THR A 51 -4.39 -1.04 2.88
C THR A 51 -3.07 -1.75 2.57
N MET A 52 -2.41 -1.39 1.47
CA MET A 52 -1.09 -1.94 1.12
C MET A 52 0.00 -1.54 2.13
N LEU A 53 0.01 -0.27 2.54
CA LEU A 53 0.98 0.23 3.53
C LEU A 53 0.78 -0.41 4.90
N GLU A 54 -0.46 -0.63 5.33
CA GLU A 54 -0.74 -1.32 6.59
C GLU A 54 -0.27 -2.78 6.56
N GLN A 55 -0.49 -3.49 5.46
CA GLN A 55 0.00 -4.86 5.30
C GLN A 55 1.53 -4.94 5.35
N LEU A 56 2.23 -4.00 4.71
CA LEU A 56 3.70 -3.91 4.77
C LEU A 56 4.20 -3.64 6.19
N ARG A 57 3.53 -2.76 6.95
CA ARG A 57 3.88 -2.45 8.34
C ARG A 57 3.71 -3.66 9.26
N VAL A 58 2.64 -4.43 9.07
CA VAL A 58 2.43 -5.69 9.80
C VAL A 58 3.55 -6.68 9.48
N LEU A 59 3.95 -6.78 8.21
CA LEU A 59 5.02 -7.67 7.78
C LEU A 59 6.38 -7.26 8.37
N GLU A 60 6.70 -5.97 8.37
CA GLU A 60 7.90 -5.41 8.98
C GLU A 60 8.01 -5.77 10.46
N ARG A 61 6.93 -5.59 11.24
CA ARG A 61 6.90 -5.95 12.66
C ARG A 61 7.13 -7.45 12.89
N LYS A 62 6.50 -8.31 12.09
CA LYS A 62 6.67 -9.76 12.18
C LYS A 62 8.10 -10.18 11.85
N MET A 63 8.68 -9.66 10.78
CA MET A 63 10.05 -9.97 10.40
C MET A 63 11.08 -9.42 11.39
N GLY A 64 10.85 -8.22 11.95
CA GLY A 64 11.69 -7.67 13.01
C GLY A 64 11.71 -8.54 14.26
N LEU A 65 10.57 -9.11 14.65
CA LEU A 65 10.50 -10.08 15.74
C LEU A 65 11.27 -11.36 15.43
N VAL A 66 11.05 -11.94 14.23
CA VAL A 66 11.76 -13.14 13.78
C VAL A 66 13.27 -12.92 13.78
N LEU A 67 13.74 -11.78 13.27
CA LEU A 67 15.17 -11.42 13.27
C LEU A 67 15.71 -11.30 14.70
N THR A 68 14.94 -10.69 15.62
CA THR A 68 15.35 -10.54 17.02
C THR A 68 15.47 -11.91 17.71
N LEU A 69 14.48 -12.79 17.52
CA LEU A 69 14.51 -14.16 18.05
C LEU A 69 15.66 -14.97 17.46
N PHE A 70 15.90 -14.84 16.15
CA PHE A 70 17.03 -15.48 15.48
C PHE A 70 18.36 -15.00 16.05
N LYS A 71 18.53 -13.68 16.22
CA LYS A 71 19.75 -13.12 16.84
C LYS A 71 19.92 -13.64 18.27
N ALA A 72 18.88 -13.62 19.09
CA ALA A 72 18.94 -14.14 20.45
C ALA A 72 19.30 -15.64 20.47
N SER A 73 18.76 -16.43 19.54
CA SER A 73 19.07 -17.85 19.39
C SER A 73 20.53 -18.08 19.04
N VAL A 74 21.09 -17.31 18.11
CA VAL A 74 22.51 -17.42 17.72
C VAL A 74 23.42 -16.99 18.88
N TRP A 75 23.11 -15.87 19.53
CA TRP A 75 23.85 -15.41 20.71
C TRP A 75 23.84 -16.42 21.84
N GLY A 76 22.71 -17.08 22.11
CA GLY A 76 22.60 -18.16 23.09
C GLY A 76 23.56 -19.31 22.79
N VAL A 77 23.59 -19.78 21.55
CA VAL A 77 24.49 -20.88 21.12
C VAL A 77 25.96 -20.48 21.18
N MET A 78 26.33 -19.27 20.73
CA MET A 78 27.71 -18.78 20.80
C MET A 78 28.18 -18.59 22.25
N SER A 79 27.30 -18.13 23.14
CA SER A 79 27.58 -17.96 24.57
C SER A 79 27.92 -19.30 25.23
N ASP A 80 27.17 -20.36 24.93
CA ASP A 80 27.41 -21.71 25.48
C ASP A 80 28.76 -22.30 25.02
N GLN A 81 29.15 -22.07 23.77
CA GLN A 81 30.44 -22.54 23.25
C GLN A 81 31.64 -21.75 23.83
N SER A 82 31.45 -20.47 24.14
CA SER A 82 32.52 -19.66 24.75
C SER A 82 32.70 -19.97 26.24
N PHE A 83 31.64 -20.33 26.97
CA PHE A 83 31.75 -20.80 28.35
C PHE A 83 32.41 -22.18 28.47
N SER A 84 32.20 -23.06 27.49
CA SER A 84 32.79 -24.40 27.42
C SER A 84 34.30 -24.41 27.11
N ALA A 85 34.84 -23.28 26.64
CA ALA A 85 36.23 -23.13 26.21
C ALA A 85 37.11 -22.39 27.24
N HIS A 86 36.70 -22.30 28.51
CA HIS A 86 37.58 -21.83 29.57
C HIS A 86 38.58 -22.95 29.95
N PRO A 87 39.90 -22.76 29.77
CA PRO A 87 40.91 -23.77 30.06
C PRO A 87 41.14 -23.86 31.56
N GLN A 88 41.01 -25.07 32.12
CA GLN A 88 41.50 -25.42 33.44
C GLN A 88 43.03 -25.54 33.36
N ASP A 89 43.73 -24.42 33.54
CA ASP A 89 45.18 -24.36 33.72
C ASP A 89 45.48 -24.24 35.23
N ASP A 90 45.49 -25.37 35.92
CA ASP A 90 46.09 -25.48 37.25
C ASP A 90 47.50 -26.07 37.09
N SER A 91 48.43 -25.23 36.64
CA SER A 91 49.87 -25.47 36.75
C SER A 91 50.35 -25.17 38.18
N VAL A 92 50.34 -26.17 39.05
CA VAL A 92 51.19 -26.14 40.25
C VAL A 92 52.57 -26.65 39.89
N SER A 93 53.47 -25.69 39.69
CA SER A 93 54.91 -25.85 39.52
C SER A 93 55.56 -26.65 40.65
N ASN A 94 56.42 -27.59 40.24
CA ASN A 94 57.64 -28.07 40.91
C ASN A 94 58.16 -27.16 42.04
N THR A 95 58.42 -27.73 43.22
CA THR A 95 59.59 -27.37 44.05
C THR A 95 59.97 -28.56 44.94
N LEU A 96 61.24 -28.96 44.79
CA LEU A 96 62.13 -29.82 45.61
C LEU A 96 61.57 -30.51 46.87
#